data_AF-A0A3E0KA34-F1
#
_entry.id   AF-A0A3E0KA34-F1
#
_cell.length_a   1.000
_cell.length_b   1.000
_cell.length_c   1.000
_cell.angle_alpha   90.00
_cell.angle_beta   90.00
_cell.angle_gamma   90.00
#
_symmetry.space_group_name_H-M   'P 1'
#
loop_
_entity.id
_entity.type
_entity.pdbx_description
1 polymer ?
#
loop_
_entity_poly.entity_id
_entity_poly.type
_entity_poly.pdbx_seq_one_letter_code
_entity_poly.pdbx_strand_id
1 'polypeptide(L)'
;MSEAAVLRDCLDTLKYASLCYLRASHEADSDGLRKTFDRLAVDKSEQKNAVFNMMHQAGHYVTWPAPPQNVADLKHRVEAVLARIGTGRAVDRERDR
;
A
#
# COMPACT_ATOMS: atom_id res chain seq x y z
N MET A 1 -24.26 17.61 -0.79
CA MET A 1 -23.56 16.32 -0.60
C MET A 1 -23.54 16.00 0.89
N SER A 2 -23.73 14.74 1.28
CA SER A 2 -23.60 14.32 2.68
C SER A 2 -22.12 14.16 3.06
N GLU A 3 -21.81 14.30 4.35
CA GLU A 3 -20.45 14.07 4.88
C GLU A 3 -19.93 12.68 4.51
N ALA A 4 -20.76 11.64 4.64
CA ALA A 4 -20.41 10.28 4.24
C ALA A 4 -20.08 10.15 2.75
N ALA A 5 -20.72 10.93 1.87
CA ALA A 5 -20.41 10.94 0.44
C ALA A 5 -19.05 11.62 0.17
N VAL A 6 -18.75 12.71 0.86
CA VAL A 6 -17.46 13.40 0.77
C VAL A 6 -16.33 12.49 1.26
N LEU A 7 -16.50 11.85 2.41
CA LEU A 7 -15.48 10.94 2.96
C LEU A 7 -15.24 9.73 2.05
N ARG A 8 -16.29 9.20 1.41
CA ARG A 8 -16.17 8.11 0.44
C ARG A 8 -15.40 8.56 -0.81
N ASP A 9 -15.71 9.73 -1.34
CA ASP A 9 -15.01 10.29 -2.50
C ASP A 9 -13.52 10.57 -2.18
N CYS A 10 -13.24 11.13 -1.00
CA CYS A 10 -11.87 11.29 -0.51
C CYS A 10 -11.14 9.94 -0.40
N LEU A 11 -11.79 8.92 0.17
CA LEU A 11 -11.20 7.59 0.32
C LEU A 11 -10.86 6.97 -1.04
N ASP A 12 -11.75 7.08 -2.02
CA ASP A 12 -11.55 6.50 -3.35
C ASP A 12 -10.49 7.28 -4.15
N THR A 13 -10.44 8.61 -3.99
CA THR A 13 -9.38 9.45 -4.54
C THR A 13 -8.02 9.08 -3.97
N LEU A 14 -7.90 8.87 -2.65
CA LEU A 14 -6.66 8.48 -2.01
C LEU A 14 -6.21 7.07 -2.42
N LYS A 15 -7.14 6.12 -2.58
CA LYS A 15 -6.84 4.79 -3.15
C LYS A 15 -6.24 4.94 -4.54
N TYR A 16 -6.89 5.70 -5.42
CA TYR A 16 -6.45 5.91 -6.79
C TYR A 16 -5.06 6.58 -6.83
N ALA A 17 -4.89 7.68 -6.10
CA ALA A 17 -3.62 8.42 -6.03
C ALA A 17 -2.46 7.53 -5.54
N SER A 18 -2.66 6.76 -4.46
CA SER A 18 -1.62 5.85 -3.95
C SER A 18 -1.17 4.82 -4.99
N LEU A 19 -2.10 4.27 -5.75
CA LEU A 19 -1.80 3.32 -6.83
C LEU A 19 -1.08 3.99 -7.99
N CYS A 20 -1.49 5.19 -8.39
CA CYS A 20 -0.84 5.95 -9.45
C CYS A 20 0.61 6.28 -9.10
N TYR A 21 0.88 6.73 -7.87
CA TYR A 21 2.25 7.01 -7.45
C TYR A 21 3.10 5.75 -7.37
N LEU A 22 2.55 4.62 -6.93
CA LEU A 22 3.29 3.35 -6.94
C LEU A 22 3.63 2.90 -8.37
N ARG A 23 2.72 3.06 -9.33
CA ARG A 23 3.02 2.77 -10.74
C ARG A 23 4.08 3.70 -11.30
N ALA A 24 3.96 4.99 -11.02
CA ALA A 24 4.92 5.99 -11.44
C ALA A 24 6.32 5.73 -10.85
N SER A 25 6.44 5.20 -9.63
CA SER A 25 7.74 4.83 -9.08
C SER A 25 8.37 3.64 -9.81
N HIS A 26 7.57 2.66 -10.22
CA HIS A 26 8.04 1.52 -11.03
C HIS A 26 8.44 1.91 -12.46
N GLU A 27 7.78 2.91 -13.05
CA GLU A 27 8.08 3.43 -14.39
C GLU A 27 9.19 4.49 -14.40
N ALA A 28 9.56 5.03 -13.23
CA ALA A 28 10.59 6.05 -13.13
C ALA A 28 12.00 5.48 -13.38
N ASP A 29 12.64 6.01 -14.42
CA ASP A 29 14.05 5.72 -14.75
C ASP A 29 15.03 6.43 -13.83
N SER A 30 14.64 7.56 -13.24
CA SER A 30 15.45 8.30 -12.27
C SER A 30 15.21 7.79 -10.85
N ASP A 31 16.30 7.41 -10.17
CA ASP A 31 16.25 7.01 -8.76
C ASP A 31 15.67 8.10 -7.84
N GLY A 32 15.88 9.38 -8.17
CA GLY A 32 15.31 10.50 -7.43
C GLY A 32 13.78 10.59 -7.57
N LEU A 33 13.28 10.41 -8.80
CA LEU A 33 11.84 10.39 -9.07
C LEU A 33 11.18 9.15 -8.47
N ARG A 34 11.81 7.97 -8.61
CA ARG A 34 11.35 6.72 -8.00
C ARG A 34 11.13 6.88 -6.49
N LYS A 35 12.15 7.34 -5.77
CA LYS A 35 12.07 7.59 -4.31
C LYS A 35 10.99 8.61 -3.95
N THR A 36 10.78 9.61 -4.78
CA THR A 36 9.76 10.64 -4.56
C THR A 36 8.37 10.04 -4.70
N PHE A 37 8.11 9.32 -5.78
CA PHE A 37 6.84 8.64 -6.01
C PHE A 37 6.56 7.55 -4.97
N ASP A 38 7.57 6.78 -4.54
CA ASP A 38 7.41 5.80 -3.46
C ASP A 38 6.95 6.48 -2.16
N ARG A 39 7.57 7.61 -1.78
CA ARG A 39 7.16 8.38 -0.59
C ARG A 39 5.73 8.90 -0.70
N LEU A 40 5.34 9.42 -1.87
CA LEU A 40 3.98 9.88 -2.11
C LEU A 40 2.98 8.72 -2.04
N ALA A 41 3.32 7.54 -2.57
CA ALA A 41 2.47 6.36 -2.49
C ALA A 41 2.22 5.94 -1.04
N VAL A 42 3.27 5.95 -0.20
CA VAL A 42 3.19 5.67 1.24
C VAL A 42 2.32 6.69 1.95
N ASP A 43 2.59 8.00 1.78
CA ASP A 43 1.82 9.09 2.40
C ASP A 43 0.31 9.00 2.08
N LYS A 44 -0.03 8.76 0.80
CA LYS A 44 -1.45 8.60 0.41
C LYS A 44 -2.08 7.34 0.97
N SER A 45 -1.30 6.26 1.12
CA SER A 45 -1.79 5.03 1.77
C SER A 45 -2.09 5.25 3.26
N GLU A 46 -1.26 6.03 3.96
CA GLU A 46 -1.49 6.40 5.36
C GLU A 46 -2.73 7.28 5.53
N GLN A 47 -2.87 8.31 4.69
CA GLN A 47 -4.05 9.19 4.68
C GLN A 47 -5.33 8.39 4.38
N LYS A 48 -5.29 7.47 3.41
CA LYS A 48 -6.40 6.55 3.12
C LYS A 48 -6.80 5.73 4.36
N ASN A 49 -5.82 5.22 5.11
CA ASN A 49 -6.09 4.45 6.32
C ASN A 49 -6.75 5.31 7.41
N ALA A 50 -6.30 6.56 7.57
CA ALA A 50 -6.91 7.49 8.51
C ALA A 50 -8.38 7.79 8.17
N VAL A 51 -8.68 8.08 6.90
CA VAL A 51 -10.06 8.31 6.43
C VAL A 51 -10.93 7.07 6.63
N PHE A 52 -10.42 5.89 6.28
CA PHE A 52 -11.14 4.63 6.50
C PHE A 52 -11.48 4.42 7.98
N ASN A 53 -10.51 4.59 8.88
CA ASN A 53 -10.72 4.43 10.32
C ASN A 53 -11.77 5.42 10.86
N MET A 54 -11.71 6.67 10.41
CA MET A 54 -12.71 7.69 10.77
C MET A 54 -14.12 7.30 10.28
N MET A 55 -14.25 6.86 9.02
CA MET A 55 -15.54 6.41 8.49
C MET A 55 -16.09 5.18 9.22
N HIS A 56 -15.21 4.26 9.62
CA HIS A 56 -15.59 3.07 10.38
C HIS A 56 -16.08 3.43 11.79
N GLN A 57 -15.35 4.28 12.50
CA GLN A 57 -15.73 4.76 13.84
C GLN A 57 -17.03 5.57 13.83
N ALA A 58 -17.27 6.35 12.78
CA ALA A 58 -18.49 7.11 12.59
C ALA A 58 -19.70 6.26 12.13
N GLY A 59 -19.52 4.95 11.90
CA GLY A 59 -20.58 4.06 11.41
C GLY A 59 -20.94 4.25 9.93
N HIS A 60 -20.16 5.05 9.19
CA HIS A 60 -20.36 5.28 7.75
C HIS A 60 -19.78 4.18 6.86
N TYR A 61 -18.93 3.31 7.42
CA TYR A 61 -18.32 2.20 6.70
C TYR A 61 -18.44 0.90 7.50
N VAL A 62 -19.36 0.03 7.05
CA VAL A 62 -19.53 -1.31 7.63
C VAL A 62 -18.40 -2.20 7.14
N THR A 63 -17.62 -2.71 8.08
CA THR A 63 -16.56 -3.69 7.82
C THR A 63 -17.07 -5.07 8.16
N TRP A 64 -16.84 -6.02 7.27
CA TRP A 64 -17.07 -7.43 7.55
C TRP A 64 -15.72 -8.11 7.76
N PRO A 65 -15.63 -9.09 8.67
CA PRO A 65 -14.42 -9.90 8.81
C PRO A 65 -14.09 -10.53 7.45
N ALA A 66 -12.80 -10.49 7.09
CA ALA A 66 -12.34 -11.13 5.86
C ALA A 66 -12.57 -12.64 5.95
N PRO A 67 -13.01 -13.30 4.87
CA PRO A 67 -13.12 -14.76 4.81
C PRO A 67 -11.77 -15.40 5.20
N PRO A 68 -11.76 -16.45 6.05
CA PRO A 68 -10.51 -17.05 6.55
C PRO A 68 -9.57 -17.53 5.43
N GLN A 69 -10.15 -18.04 4.35
CA GLN A 69 -9.44 -18.46 3.14
C GLN A 69 -8.62 -17.32 2.51
N ASN A 70 -9.20 -16.11 2.39
CA ASN A 70 -8.52 -14.97 1.78
C ASN A 70 -7.32 -14.53 2.63
N VAL A 71 -7.43 -14.66 3.96
CA VAL A 71 -6.33 -14.36 4.89
C VAL A 71 -5.22 -15.40 4.78
N ALA A 72 -5.57 -16.68 4.68
CA ALA A 72 -4.62 -17.77 4.49
C ALA A 72 -3.86 -17.63 3.16
N ASP A 73 -4.57 -17.37 2.07
CA ASP A 73 -4.00 -17.15 0.74
C ASP A 73 -3.04 -15.95 0.73
N LEU A 74 -3.44 -14.86 1.38
CA LEU A 74 -2.58 -13.67 1.48
C LEU A 74 -1.31 -13.96 2.28
N LYS A 75 -1.42 -14.65 3.43
CA LYS A 75 -0.26 -15.06 4.23
C LYS A 75 0.70 -15.90 3.41
N HIS A 76 0.19 -16.90 2.70
CA HIS A 76 1.02 -17.78 1.87
C HIS A 76 1.75 -17.01 0.76
N ARG A 77 1.06 -16.06 0.10
CA ARG A 77 1.69 -15.19 -0.93
C ARG A 77 2.78 -14.30 -0.34
N VAL A 78 2.55 -13.72 0.83
CA VAL A 78 3.53 -12.87 1.52
C VAL A 78 4.75 -13.69 1.94
N GLU A 79 4.54 -14.88 2.52
CA GLU A 79 5.63 -15.81 2.89
C GLU A 79 6.47 -16.19 1.68
N ALA A 80 5.85 -16.52 0.55
CA ALA A 80 6.56 -16.84 -0.69
C ALA A 80 7.40 -15.66 -1.21
N VAL A 81 6.88 -14.43 -1.11
CA VAL A 81 7.63 -13.22 -1.50
C VAL A 81 8.79 -12.95 -0.54
N LEU A 82 8.56 -13.03 0.77
CA LEU A 82 9.59 -12.83 1.78
C LEU A 82 10.71 -13.87 1.67
N ALA A 83 10.38 -15.13 1.40
CA ALA A 83 11.35 -16.18 1.15
C ALA A 83 12.27 -15.84 -0.04
N ARG A 84 11.69 -15.34 -1.16
CA ARG A 84 12.46 -14.92 -2.35
C ARG A 84 13.38 -13.74 -2.08
N ILE A 85 12.95 -12.79 -1.24
CA ILE A 85 13.75 -11.62 -0.86
C ILE A 85 14.86 -12.03 0.13
N GLY A 86 14.56 -12.91 1.09
CA GLY A 86 15.52 -13.44 2.06
C GLY A 86 16.67 -14.22 1.41
N THR A 87 16.40 -14.93 0.32
CA THR A 87 17.43 -15.63 -0.48
C THR A 87 18.28 -14.69 -1.35
N GLY A 88 17.86 -13.44 -1.57
CA GLY A 88 18.51 -12.50 -2.49
C GLY A 88 19.59 -11.59 -1.89
N ARG A 89 19.89 -11.68 -0.59
CA ARG A 89 20.76 -10.72 0.13
C ARG A 89 22.16 -11.23 0.49
N ALA A 90 22.59 -12.34 -0.11
CA ALA A 90 23.90 -12.95 0.16
C ALA A 90 25.01 -12.58 -0.86
N VAL A 91 24.76 -11.74 -1.87
CA VAL A 91 25.72 -11.57 -3.00
C VAL A 91 26.61 -10.31 -2.94
N ASP A 92 26.36 -9.33 -2.06
CA ASP A 92 27.17 -8.09 -2.02
C ASP A 92 28.09 -7.96 -0.79
N ARG A 93 28.78 -9.04 -0.37
CA ARG A 93 29.82 -8.98 0.67
C ARG A 93 31.19 -9.53 0.28
N GLU A 94 31.47 -9.70 -1.02
CA GLU A 94 32.76 -10.21 -1.52
C GLU A 94 33.39 -9.36 -2.65
N ARG A 95 33.15 -8.04 -2.64
CA ARG A 95 33.96 -7.07 -3.38
C ARG A 95 34.36 -5.94 -2.44
N ASP A 96 35.31 -6.21 -1.57
CA ASP A 96 36.19 -5.22 -0.91
C ASP A 96 37.14 -5.94 0.07
N ARG A 97 37.98 -6.83 -0.46
CA ARG A 97 39.28 -7.21 0.12
C ARG A 97 40.26 -7.59 -0.97
#